data_AF-A0A953X178-F1
#
_entry.id   AF-A0A953X178-F1
#
_cell.length_a   1.000
_cell.length_b   1.000
_cell.length_c   1.000
_cell.angle_alpha   90.00
_cell.angle_beta   90.00
_cell.angle_gamma   90.00
#
_symmetry.space_group_name_H-M   'P 1'
#
loop_
_entity.id
_entity.type
_entity.pdbx_description
1 polymer ?
#
loop_
_entity_poly.entity_id
_entity_poly.type
_entity_poly.pdbx_seq_one_letter_code
_entity_poly.pdbx_strand_id
1 'polypeptide(L)'
;MTYWENGVTASEAVFVGASNDSETTAFRYREGGLWDEVAVPGGETRFTFAETGRDVSAIRLTDASRNGGLSLILDLDRKVVDLQEAPGEPWYVRYTIVAVH
;
A
#
# COMPACT_ATOMS: atom_id res chain seq x y z
N MET A 1 9.72 -21.15 -7.85
CA MET A 1 10.66 -20.71 -6.80
C MET A 1 10.16 -19.37 -6.32
N THR A 2 9.49 -19.37 -5.17
CA THR A 2 8.80 -18.19 -4.64
C THR A 2 9.56 -17.76 -3.39
N TYR A 3 10.22 -16.60 -3.46
CA TYR A 3 11.07 -16.08 -2.39
C TYR A 3 10.22 -15.42 -1.29
N TRP A 4 9.62 -16.20 -0.37
CA TRP A 4 8.91 -15.62 0.79
C TRP A 4 9.22 -16.27 2.15
N GLU A 5 10.13 -17.24 2.22
CA GLU A 5 10.57 -17.79 3.49
C GLU A 5 11.75 -16.99 4.04
N ASN A 6 11.47 -15.85 4.69
CA ASN A 6 12.29 -15.30 5.78
C ASN A 6 11.53 -14.16 6.47
N GLY A 7 10.72 -14.52 7.48
CA GLY A 7 10.47 -13.63 8.61
C GLY A 7 9.08 -13.02 8.80
N VAL A 8 8.09 -13.30 7.96
CA VAL A 8 6.71 -12.88 8.22
C VAL A 8 5.86 -14.13 8.47
N THR A 9 5.69 -14.52 9.74
CA THR A 9 4.61 -15.44 10.11
C THR A 9 3.30 -14.70 9.88
N ALA A 10 2.63 -15.06 8.78
CA ALA A 10 1.32 -14.55 8.41
C ALA A 10 0.30 -14.89 9.52
N SER A 11 0.01 -13.91 10.37
CA SER A 11 -1.36 -13.73 10.84
C SER A 11 -2.19 -13.22 9.65
N GLU A 12 -3.49 -13.46 9.66
CA GLU A 12 -4.50 -13.26 8.58
C GLU A 12 -4.65 -11.82 8.05
N ALA A 13 -3.58 -11.02 8.04
CA ALA A 13 -3.57 -9.68 7.49
C ALA A 13 -3.66 -9.72 5.97
N VAL A 14 -4.52 -8.87 5.40
CA VAL A 14 -4.58 -8.64 3.95
C VAL A 14 -3.28 -7.96 3.51
N PHE A 15 -2.63 -8.53 2.50
CA PHE A 15 -1.44 -7.96 1.89
C PHE A 15 -1.68 -7.61 0.41
N VAL A 16 -1.35 -6.38 0.04
CA VAL A 16 -1.25 -5.96 -1.37
C VAL A 16 0.22 -5.75 -1.70
N GLY A 17 0.82 -6.66 -2.45
CA GLY A 17 2.18 -6.54 -2.95
C GLY A 17 2.23 -5.63 -4.18
N ALA A 18 3.16 -4.68 -4.19
CA ALA A 18 3.31 -3.74 -5.30
C ALA A 18 4.79 -3.46 -5.59
N SER A 19 5.09 -3.06 -6.83
CA SER A 19 6.46 -2.72 -7.24
C SER A 19 6.49 -1.65 -8.32
N ASN A 20 7.63 -0.99 -8.44
CA ASN A 20 8.00 -0.19 -9.61
C ASN A 20 9.42 -0.58 -10.05
N ASP A 21 10.01 0.18 -10.98
CA ASP A 21 11.35 -0.11 -11.52
C ASP A 21 12.49 -0.03 -10.48
N SER A 22 12.24 0.59 -9.33
CA SER A 22 13.25 0.87 -8.30
C SER A 22 13.05 0.09 -7.00
N GLU A 23 11.83 -0.34 -6.68
CA GLU A 23 11.53 -0.98 -5.40
C GLU A 23 10.31 -1.89 -5.41
N THR A 24 10.27 -2.80 -4.43
CA THR A 24 9.12 -3.63 -4.08
C THR A 24 8.66 -3.27 -2.67
N THR A 25 7.34 -3.22 -2.50
CA THR A 25 6.67 -2.86 -1.25
C THR A 25 5.45 -3.74 -1.04
N ALA A 26 4.91 -3.73 0.17
CA ALA A 26 3.62 -4.35 0.45
C ALA A 26 2.79 -3.44 1.36
N PHE A 27 1.49 -3.38 1.10
CA PHE A 27 0.51 -2.74 1.97
C PHE A 27 -0.12 -3.80 2.85
N ARG A 28 0.06 -3.68 4.17
CA ARG A 28 -0.46 -4.60 5.18
C ARG A 28 -1.59 -3.95 5.95
N TYR A 29 -2.77 -4.55 5.92
CA TYR A 29 -3.87 -4.13 6.77
C TYR A 29 -3.55 -4.37 8.26
N ARG A 30 -3.91 -3.41 9.09
CA ARG A 30 -3.90 -3.47 10.55
C ARG A 30 -5.30 -3.20 11.09
N GLU A 31 -5.58 -3.77 12.26
CA GLU A 31 -6.82 -3.50 12.98
C GLU A 31 -7.06 -1.99 13.15
N GLY A 32 -8.33 -1.58 13.14
CA GLY A 32 -8.72 -0.19 13.30
C GLY A 32 -8.67 0.64 12.00
N GLY A 33 -8.62 0.00 10.83
CA GLY A 33 -8.64 0.72 9.54
C GLY A 33 -7.30 1.36 9.20
N LEU A 34 -6.19 0.80 9.68
CA LEU A 34 -4.85 1.29 9.36
C LEU A 34 -4.17 0.38 8.35
N TRP A 35 -3.29 0.96 7.55
CA TRP A 35 -2.46 0.24 6.58
C TRP A 35 -1.02 0.66 6.73
N ASP A 36 -0.12 -0.30 6.81
CA ASP A 36 1.32 -0.02 6.75
C ASP A 36 1.85 -0.32 5.35
N GLU A 37 2.61 0.61 4.78
CA GLU A 37 3.51 0.29 3.68
C GLU A 37 4.82 -0.25 4.26
N VAL A 38 5.18 -1.47 3.90
CA VAL A 38 6.37 -2.16 4.40
C VAL A 38 7.37 -2.45 3.30
N ALA A 39 8.66 -2.28 3.60
CA ALA A 39 9.76 -2.59 2.70
C ALA A 39 9.82 -4.10 2.39
N VAL A 40 10.12 -4.47 1.14
CA VAL A 40 10.34 -5.86 0.74
C VAL A 40 11.69 -6.01 0.02
N PRO A 41 12.56 -6.94 0.45
CA PRO A 41 12.46 -7.76 1.67
C PRO A 41 12.77 -6.95 2.95
N GLY A 42 12.25 -7.40 4.10
CA GLY A 42 12.63 -6.85 5.42
C GLY A 42 11.45 -6.52 6.34
N GLY A 43 10.29 -6.17 5.79
CA GLY A 43 9.06 -5.93 6.55
C GLY A 43 9.08 -4.68 7.42
N GLU A 44 10.12 -3.83 7.29
CA GLU A 44 10.19 -2.55 7.99
C GLU A 44 9.06 -1.64 7.53
N THR A 45 8.29 -1.09 8.48
CA THR A 45 7.24 -0.12 8.19
C THR A 45 7.86 1.20 7.78
N ARG A 46 7.61 1.61 6.53
CA ARG A 46 8.02 2.90 6.00
C ARG A 46 6.98 3.97 6.32
N PHE A 47 5.72 3.63 6.08
CA PHE A 47 4.61 4.55 6.14
C PHE A 47 3.37 3.90 6.77
N THR A 48 2.54 4.71 7.41
CA THR A 48 1.25 4.27 7.96
C THR A 48 0.16 5.20 7.45
N PHE A 49 -0.92 4.62 6.97
CA PHE A 49 -2.07 5.30 6.40
C PHE A 49 -3.34 4.93 7.14
N ALA A 50 -4.28 5.87 7.21
CA ALA A 50 -5.65 5.59 7.59
C ALA A 50 -6.48 5.26 6.34
N GLU A 51 -7.29 4.21 6.41
CA GLU A 51 -8.29 3.90 5.39
C GLU A 51 -9.43 4.91 5.47
N THR A 52 -9.65 5.62 4.37
CA THR A 52 -10.67 6.66 4.24
C THR A 52 -11.88 6.20 3.41
N GLY A 53 -11.76 5.06 2.74
CA GLY A 53 -12.88 4.42 2.07
C GLY A 53 -12.47 3.15 1.33
N ARG A 54 -13.40 2.21 1.23
CA ARG A 54 -13.22 0.96 0.50
C ARG A 54 -14.49 0.59 -0.24
N ASP A 55 -14.29 0.13 -1.47
CA ASP A 55 -15.31 -0.52 -2.27
C ASP A 55 -14.73 -1.80 -2.90
N VAL A 56 -15.45 -2.39 -3.86
CA VAL A 56 -15.05 -3.65 -4.48
C VAL A 56 -13.80 -3.54 -5.35
N SER A 57 -13.48 -2.35 -5.85
CA SER A 57 -12.38 -2.14 -6.80
C SER A 57 -11.22 -1.34 -6.21
N ALA A 58 -11.43 -0.61 -5.12
CA ALA A 58 -10.39 0.24 -4.56
C ALA A 58 -10.40 0.37 -3.04
N ILE A 59 -9.20 0.55 -2.48
CA ILE A 59 -8.97 0.97 -1.10
C ILE A 59 -8.31 2.35 -1.14
N ARG A 60 -8.87 3.31 -0.41
CA ARG A 60 -8.40 4.70 -0.33
C ARG A 60 -7.73 4.93 1.01
N LEU A 61 -6.52 5.46 0.96
CA LEU A 61 -5.63 5.59 2.10
C LEU A 61 -5.11 7.02 2.20
N THR A 62 -4.96 7.55 3.41
CA THR A 62 -4.40 8.89 3.64
C THR A 62 -3.43 8.87 4.82
N ASP A 63 -2.28 9.50 4.65
CA ASP A 63 -1.35 9.86 5.72
C ASP A 63 -1.41 11.38 5.92
N ALA A 64 -2.22 11.80 6.89
CA ALA A 64 -2.41 13.22 7.21
C ALA A 64 -1.17 13.89 7.81
N SER A 65 -0.19 13.11 8.27
CA SER A 65 1.04 13.65 8.84
C SER A 65 2.02 14.14 7.75
N ARG A 66 1.80 13.75 6.49
CA ARG A 66 2.66 14.13 5.36
C ARG A 66 1.97 15.07 4.41
N ASN A 67 2.66 16.16 4.07
CA ASN A 67 2.27 17.12 3.03
C ASN A 67 0.81 17.61 3.17
N GLY A 68 0.28 17.64 4.39
CA GLY A 68 -1.12 18.01 4.66
C GLY A 68 -2.17 17.00 4.17
N GLY A 69 -1.78 15.81 3.72
CA GLY A 69 -2.71 14.76 3.28
C GLY A 69 -2.24 13.94 2.08
N LEU A 70 -1.03 13.38 2.11
CA LEU A 70 -0.58 12.43 1.09
C LEU A 70 -1.57 11.26 1.03
N SER A 71 -2.04 10.93 -0.18
CA SER A 71 -3.11 9.96 -0.38
C SER A 71 -2.72 8.89 -1.40
N LEU A 72 -3.16 7.67 -1.15
CA LEU A 72 -3.01 6.52 -2.05
C LEU A 72 -4.37 5.94 -2.42
N ILE A 73 -4.44 5.38 -3.62
CA ILE A 73 -5.53 4.50 -4.05
C ILE A 73 -4.91 3.17 -4.46
N LEU A 74 -5.21 2.11 -3.73
CA LEU A 74 -4.93 0.74 -4.16
C LEU A 74 -6.06 0.35 -5.12
N ASP A 75 -5.85 0.57 -6.42
CA ASP A 75 -6.82 0.28 -7.49
C ASP A 75 -6.63 -1.18 -7.93
N LEU A 76 -7.50 -2.05 -7.43
CA LEU A 76 -7.44 -3.51 -7.63
C LEU A 76 -7.88 -3.92 -9.04
N ASP A 77 -8.74 -3.12 -9.69
CA ASP A 77 -9.20 -3.36 -11.07
C ASP A 77 -8.10 -3.02 -12.08
N ARG A 78 -7.49 -1.84 -11.95
CA ARG A 78 -6.35 -1.43 -12.79
C ARG A 78 -5.03 -2.07 -12.37
N LYS A 79 -4.98 -2.69 -11.18
CA LYS A 79 -3.79 -3.29 -10.56
C LYS A 79 -2.67 -2.28 -10.41
N VAL A 80 -2.98 -1.10 -9.89
CA VAL A 80 -2.00 -0.04 -9.63
C VAL A 80 -2.20 0.59 -8.27
N VAL A 81 -1.15 1.24 -7.78
CA VAL A 81 -1.23 2.17 -6.66
C VAL A 81 -1.05 3.57 -7.22
N ASP A 82 -2.13 4.35 -7.21
CA ASP A 82 -2.06 5.78 -7.54
C ASP A 82 -1.69 6.57 -6.27
N LEU A 83 -0.88 7.62 -6.45
CA LEU A 83 -0.40 8.50 -5.38
C LEU A 83 -0.75 9.96 -5.70
N GLN A 84 -1.16 10.70 -4.68
CA GLN A 84 -1.24 12.16 -4.66
C GLN A 84 -0.37 12.69 -3.52
N GLU A 85 0.66 13.48 -3.84
CA GLU A 85 1.66 13.95 -2.88
C GLU A 85 1.08 14.88 -1.80
N ALA A 86 0.09 15.69 -2.16
CA ALA A 86 -0.59 16.63 -1.29
C ALA A 86 -2.00 16.97 -1.84
N PRO A 87 -2.94 17.45 -1.01
CA PRO A 87 -4.25 17.87 -1.50
C PRO A 87 -4.14 18.92 -2.63
N GLY A 88 -4.72 18.60 -3.79
CA GLY A 88 -4.70 19.46 -4.99
C GLY A 88 -3.60 19.14 -6.00
N GLU A 89 -2.62 18.30 -5.65
CA GLU A 89 -1.61 17.80 -6.59
C GLU A 89 -2.20 16.72 -7.53
N PRO A 90 -1.65 16.54 -8.74
CA PRO A 90 -2.13 15.51 -9.65
C PRO A 90 -1.86 14.10 -9.11
N TRP A 91 -2.77 13.18 -9.44
CA TRP A 91 -2.56 11.75 -9.21
C TRP A 91 -1.62 11.17 -10.26
N TYR A 92 -0.76 10.24 -9.83
CA TYR A 92 0.07 9.46 -10.74
C TYR A 92 0.28 8.03 -10.24
N VAL A 93 0.51 7.09 -11.16
CA VAL A 93 0.81 5.70 -10.82
C VAL A 93 2.17 5.64 -10.14
N ARG A 94 2.20 5.21 -8.88
CA ARG A 94 3.43 5.01 -8.11
C ARG A 94 3.95 3.58 -8.21
N TYR A 95 3.05 2.60 -8.16
CA TYR A 95 3.38 1.18 -8.24
C TYR A 95 2.39 0.40 -9.11
N THR A 96 2.84 -0.73 -9.64
CA THR A 96 1.97 -1.80 -10.16
C THR A 96 1.71 -2.81 -9.04
N ILE A 97 0.46 -3.25 -8.88
CA ILE A 97 0.09 -4.32 -7.95
C ILE A 97 0.43 -5.67 -8.59
N VAL A 98 1.25 -6.45 -7.88
CA VAL A 98 1.76 -7.75 -8.35
C VAL A 98 1.16 -8.93 -7.59
N ALA A 99 0.58 -8.71 -6.40
CA ALA A 99 -0.05 -9.76 -5.61
C ALA A 99 -1.11 -9.19 -4.65
N VAL A 100 -2.13 -9.99 -4.36
CA VAL A 100 -3.13 -9.73 -3.31
C VAL A 100 -3.34 -11.04 -2.55
N HIS A 101 -3.21 -11.01 -1.22
CA HIS A 101 -3.29 -12.17 -0.32
C HIS A 101 -4.20 -11.88 0.87
#